data_AF-A0A085LZP1-F1
#
_entry.id   AF-A0A085LZP1-F1
#
_cell.length_a   1.000
_cell.length_b   1.000
_cell.length_c   1.000
_cell.angle_alpha   90.00
_cell.angle_beta   90.00
_cell.angle_gamma   90.00
#
_symmetry.space_group_name_H-M   'P 1'
#
loop_
_entity.id
_entity.type
_entity.pdbx_description
1 polymer ?
#
loop_
_entity_poly.entity_id
_entity_poly.type
_entity_poly.pdbx_seq_one_letter_code
_entity_poly.pdbx_strand_id
1 'polypeptide(L)'
;MGLQWEVRSPVLAELFMEHLEETAFEGTDNPWAPRLFKRYVDDIFAIVKKGQEEALLEHLNSIFPGQIAFTIEKELDNKVPFLDVLVHRRGVCLRTTVHRKPTHSDRYLHFSSHHPISVKRGVVTGMVDRAVIICDPEFLNSELHHIATALQKNGYSHNFVTSTITRRLHVPRDRLNDEVSSNPVITIPYYCDLGEHLQRLGRQRGYRV
;
A
#
# COMPACT_ATOMS: atom_id res chain seq x y z
N MET A 1 -36.10 0.56 -10.00
CA MET A 1 -35.65 1.40 -8.86
C MET A 1 -34.81 0.52 -7.95
N GLY A 2 -33.50 0.43 -8.23
CA GLY A 2 -32.57 -0.42 -7.50
C GLY A 2 -31.47 0.44 -6.90
N LEU A 3 -31.49 0.53 -5.56
CA LEU A 3 -30.34 0.65 -4.65
C LEU A 3 -29.21 1.60 -5.09
N GLN A 4 -29.39 2.89 -4.78
CA GLN A 4 -28.34 3.92 -4.76
C GLN A 4 -27.83 4.16 -3.31
N TRP A 5 -27.81 3.11 -2.48
CA TRP A 5 -27.41 3.21 -1.07
C TRP A 5 -26.00 2.68 -0.77
N GLU A 6 -25.40 1.88 -1.65
CA GLU A 6 -24.07 1.28 -1.40
C GLU A 6 -22.91 2.29 -1.50
N VAL A 7 -23.05 3.38 -2.27
CA VAL A 7 -21.92 4.28 -2.57
C VAL A 7 -21.71 5.37 -1.50
N ARG A 8 -22.56 5.47 -0.48
CA ARG A 8 -22.50 6.55 0.54
C ARG A 8 -22.00 6.10 1.91
N SER A 9 -21.92 4.79 2.16
CA SER A 9 -21.51 4.27 3.46
C SER A 9 -20.10 4.72 3.88
N PRO A 10 -19.07 4.75 3.01
CA PRO A 10 -17.73 5.18 3.41
C PRO A 10 -17.67 6.66 3.78
N VAL A 11 -18.43 7.51 3.08
CA VAL A 11 -18.48 8.96 3.35
C VAL A 11 -19.10 9.24 4.72
N LEU A 12 -20.17 8.50 5.07
CA LEU A 12 -20.80 8.62 6.39
C LEU A 12 -19.90 8.09 7.51
N ALA A 13 -19.18 7.00 7.27
CA ALA A 13 -18.19 6.49 8.23
C ALA A 13 -17.06 7.50 8.45
N GLU A 14 -16.56 8.11 7.38
CA GLU A 14 -15.51 9.13 7.45
C GLU A 14 -15.97 10.35 8.26
N LEU A 15 -17.17 10.87 7.98
CA LEU A 15 -17.75 12.01 8.70
C LEU A 15 -17.93 11.71 10.20
N PHE A 16 -18.39 10.51 10.54
CA PHE A 16 -18.53 10.09 11.94
C PHE A 16 -17.16 10.03 12.63
N MET A 17 -16.15 9.47 11.97
CA MET A 17 -14.80 9.38 12.53
C MET A 17 -14.14 10.74 12.69
N GLU A 18 -14.36 11.68 11.76
CA GLU A 18 -13.90 13.07 11.89
C GLU A 18 -14.55 13.76 13.11
N HIS A 19 -15.86 13.65 13.27
CA HIS A 19 -16.57 14.19 14.43
C HIS A 19 -16.09 13.56 15.76
N LEU A 20 -15.80 12.26 15.75
CA LEU A 20 -15.24 11.57 16.91
C LEU A 20 -13.85 12.10 17.27
N GLU A 21 -12.97 12.28 16.28
CA GLU A 21 -11.62 12.84 16.48
C GLU A 21 -11.66 14.26 17.02
N GLU A 22 -12.55 15.12 16.49
CA GLU A 22 -12.79 16.46 17.03
C GLU A 22 -13.23 16.39 18.50
N THR A 23 -14.26 15.61 18.78
CA THR A 23 -14.80 15.45 20.15
C THR A 23 -13.76 14.88 21.12
N ALA A 24 -12.87 14.00 20.64
CA ALA A 24 -11.84 13.38 21.46
C ALA A 24 -10.75 14.37 21.92
N PHE A 25 -10.47 15.40 21.13
CA PHE A 25 -9.28 16.23 21.28
C PHE A 25 -9.55 17.75 21.30
N GLU A 26 -10.79 18.21 21.15
CA GLU A 26 -11.17 19.62 21.29
C GLU A 26 -11.09 20.07 22.76
N GLY A 27 -10.25 21.07 23.06
CA GLY A 27 -9.98 21.56 24.42
C GLY A 27 -8.78 20.87 25.09
N THR A 28 -7.59 21.48 24.98
CA THR A 28 -6.32 20.82 25.32
C THR A 28 -5.79 21.19 26.70
N ASP A 29 -5.98 20.28 27.67
CA ASP A 29 -5.05 20.07 28.80
C ASP A 29 -5.12 18.61 29.32
N ASN A 30 -5.20 17.64 28.40
CA ASN A 30 -5.34 16.22 28.74
C ASN A 30 -3.97 15.49 28.71
N PRO A 31 -3.51 14.87 29.82
CA PRO A 31 -2.21 14.19 29.90
C PRO A 31 -2.01 13.02 28.91
N TRP A 32 -3.10 12.43 28.42
CA TRP A 32 -3.12 11.30 27.49
C TRP A 32 -3.23 11.72 26.01
N ALA A 33 -3.23 13.01 25.71
CA ALA A 33 -3.32 13.49 24.33
C ALA A 33 -2.11 12.99 23.50
N PRO A 34 -2.36 12.38 22.32
CA PRO A 34 -1.30 11.90 21.45
C PRO A 34 -0.51 13.06 20.83
N ARG A 35 0.80 12.88 20.68
CA ARG A 35 1.66 13.80 19.91
C ARG A 35 1.40 13.72 18.41
N LEU A 36 0.93 12.57 17.94
CA LEU A 36 0.53 12.32 16.57
C LEU A 36 -0.67 11.38 16.61
N PHE A 37 -1.70 11.69 15.84
CA PHE A 37 -2.85 10.83 15.62
C PHE A 37 -3.20 10.91 14.13
N LYS A 38 -3.07 9.80 13.41
CA LYS A 38 -3.33 9.73 11.97
C LYS A 38 -4.12 8.47 11.66
N ARG A 39 -5.22 8.63 10.94
CA ARG A 39 -6.11 7.55 10.53
C ARG A 39 -5.97 7.24 9.05
N TYR A 40 -6.12 5.96 8.72
CA TYR A 40 -6.30 5.44 7.38
C TYR A 40 -7.51 4.52 7.39
N VAL A 41 -8.65 5.02 6.89
CA VAL A 41 -9.95 4.32 6.96
C VAL A 41 -10.29 3.96 8.40
N ASP A 42 -10.09 2.71 8.80
CA ASP A 42 -10.35 2.14 10.12
C ASP A 42 -9.10 1.99 10.99
N ASP A 43 -7.90 2.02 10.40
CA ASP A 43 -6.63 1.88 11.13
C ASP A 43 -6.08 3.24 11.61
N ILE A 44 -5.67 3.30 12.88
CA ILE A 44 -5.13 4.53 13.49
C ILE A 44 -3.68 4.30 13.95
N PHE A 45 -2.80 5.21 13.55
CA PHE A 45 -1.45 5.32 14.08
C PHE A 45 -1.36 6.49 15.06
N ALA A 46 -0.97 6.20 16.31
CA ALA A 46 -0.84 7.19 17.36
C ALA A 46 0.52 7.14 18.05
N ILE A 47 1.09 8.31 18.35
CA ILE A 47 2.28 8.45 19.20
C ILE A 47 1.84 9.05 20.53
N VAL A 48 1.83 8.23 21.57
CA VAL A 48 1.45 8.63 22.93
C VAL A 48 2.63 8.54 23.90
N LYS A 49 2.51 9.22 25.03
CA LYS A 49 3.47 9.07 26.14
C LYS A 49 3.35 7.65 26.70
N LYS A 50 4.50 7.00 26.92
CA LYS A 50 4.54 5.66 27.50
C LYS A 50 3.81 5.61 28.84
N GLY A 51 2.94 4.62 29.00
CA GLY A 51 2.04 4.44 30.14
C GLY A 51 0.72 5.22 30.04
N GLN A 52 0.41 5.87 28.92
CA GLN A 52 -0.88 6.53 28.66
C GLN A 52 -1.68 5.84 27.56
N GLU A 53 -1.19 4.72 27.03
CA GLU A 53 -1.83 3.94 25.97
C GLU A 53 -3.23 3.48 26.39
N GLU A 54 -3.38 2.90 27.58
CA GLU A 54 -4.66 2.48 28.14
C GLU A 54 -5.59 3.64 28.42
N ALA A 55 -5.07 4.74 28.98
CA ALA A 55 -5.89 5.93 29.28
C ALA A 55 -6.48 6.53 27.98
N LEU A 56 -5.69 6.58 26.90
CA LEU A 56 -6.19 6.98 25.59
C LEU A 56 -7.26 6.00 25.09
N LEU A 57 -7.03 4.69 25.21
CA LEU A 57 -7.98 3.67 24.76
C LEU A 57 -9.32 3.75 25.50
N GLU A 58 -9.27 3.91 26.83
CA GLU A 58 -10.46 4.08 27.68
C GLU A 58 -11.20 5.37 27.32
N HIS A 59 -10.47 6.48 27.13
CA HIS A 59 -11.04 7.74 26.68
C HIS A 59 -11.79 7.58 25.35
N LEU A 60 -11.14 7.05 24.31
CA LEU A 60 -11.75 6.86 22.98
C LEU A 60 -13.00 5.97 23.04
N ASN A 61 -12.97 4.90 23.82
CA ASN A 61 -14.10 4.00 24.02
C ASN A 61 -15.24 4.62 24.86
N SER A 62 -14.97 5.70 25.61
CA SER A 62 -15.96 6.39 26.43
C SER A 62 -16.78 7.43 25.67
N ILE A 63 -16.31 7.92 24.52
CA ILE A 63 -16.96 9.03 23.78
C ILE A 63 -18.32 8.57 23.23
N PHE A 64 -18.36 7.40 22.59
CA PHE A 64 -19.56 6.84 21.97
C PHE A 64 -19.77 5.37 22.38
N PRO A 65 -20.08 5.10 23.65
CA PRO A 65 -20.13 3.75 24.20
C PRO A 65 -21.23 2.93 23.51
N GLY A 66 -20.88 1.72 23.07
CA GLY A 66 -21.81 0.80 22.38
C GLY A 66 -22.02 1.10 20.89
N GLN A 67 -21.42 2.16 20.35
CA GLN A 67 -21.48 2.48 18.92
C GLN A 67 -20.20 2.09 18.18
N ILE A 68 -19.04 2.36 18.80
CA ILE A 68 -17.72 2.00 18.30
C ILE A 68 -16.85 1.49 19.45
N ALA A 69 -15.97 0.55 19.13
CA ALA A 69 -15.00 0.02 20.08
C ALA A 69 -13.62 0.00 19.41
N PHE A 70 -12.67 0.69 20.03
CA PHE A 70 -11.27 0.69 19.67
C PHE A 70 -10.53 -0.44 20.39
N THR A 71 -9.53 -0.96 19.70
CA THR A 71 -8.50 -1.84 20.24
C THR A 71 -7.14 -1.22 19.96
N ILE A 72 -6.15 -1.50 20.80
CA ILE A 72 -4.79 -0.98 20.62
C ILE A 72 -3.78 -2.11 20.46
N GLU A 73 -2.92 -1.99 19.44
CA GLU A 73 -1.69 -2.75 19.34
C GLU A 73 -0.54 -1.87 19.84
N LYS A 74 0.21 -2.38 20.82
CA LYS A 74 1.31 -1.63 21.44
C LYS A 74 2.64 -1.89 20.74
N GLU A 75 3.52 -0.89 20.81
CA GLU A 75 4.90 -1.04 20.39
C GLU A 75 5.59 -2.19 21.15
N LEU A 76 6.19 -3.12 20.41
CA LEU A 76 6.98 -4.23 20.93
C LEU A 76 8.39 -4.16 20.33
N ASP A 77 9.43 -4.25 21.17
CA ASP A 77 10.83 -4.18 20.74
C ASP A 77 11.17 -2.96 19.87
N ASN A 78 10.60 -1.82 20.24
CA ASN A 78 10.67 -0.56 19.50
C ASN A 78 10.08 -0.61 18.07
N LYS A 79 9.12 -1.52 17.84
CA LYS A 79 8.49 -1.72 16.54
C LYS A 79 6.98 -1.80 16.69
N VAL A 80 6.27 -1.28 15.70
CA VAL A 80 4.82 -1.43 15.59
C VAL A 80 4.43 -1.53 14.11
N PRO A 81 3.61 -2.52 13.72
CA PRO A 81 3.06 -2.57 12.38
C PRO A 81 1.96 -1.51 12.21
N PHE A 82 1.90 -0.91 11.03
CA PHE A 82 0.79 -0.08 10.59
C PHE A 82 0.58 -0.30 9.09
N LEU A 83 -0.56 -0.89 8.71
CA LEU A 83 -0.82 -1.35 7.34
C LEU A 83 0.30 -2.27 6.82
N ASP A 84 0.94 -1.89 5.73
CA ASP A 84 2.05 -2.58 5.09
C ASP A 84 3.43 -2.01 5.47
N VAL A 85 3.47 -1.18 6.51
CA VAL A 85 4.65 -0.53 7.07
C VAL A 85 4.97 -1.08 8.46
N LEU A 86 6.23 -1.40 8.71
CA LEU A 86 6.75 -1.69 10.04
C LEU A 86 7.52 -0.47 10.49
N VAL A 87 6.98 0.22 11.48
CA VAL A 87 7.57 1.44 12.04
C VAL A 87 8.54 1.04 13.15
N HIS A 88 9.78 1.48 13.06
CA HIS A 88 10.84 1.28 14.03
C HIS A 88 11.14 2.61 14.72
N ARG A 89 11.13 2.63 16.04
CA ARG A 89 11.55 3.79 16.82
C ARG A 89 13.04 3.73 17.10
N ARG A 90 13.77 4.75 16.63
CA ARG A 90 15.21 4.94 16.89
C ARG A 90 15.42 6.26 17.61
N GLY A 91 15.29 6.24 18.93
CA GLY A 91 15.35 7.44 19.77
C GLY A 91 14.16 8.36 19.46
N VAL A 92 14.45 9.54 18.90
CA VAL A 92 13.43 10.53 18.49
C VAL A 92 12.99 10.40 17.02
N CYS A 93 13.65 9.54 16.25
CA CYS A 93 13.36 9.34 14.83
C CYS A 93 12.56 8.05 14.61
N LEU A 94 11.72 8.06 13.58
CA LEU A 94 11.08 6.86 13.05
C LEU A 94 11.83 6.39 11.82
N ARG A 95 11.97 5.07 11.70
CA ARG A 95 12.41 4.37 10.50
C ARG A 95 11.34 3.38 10.07
N THR A 96 11.35 3.00 8.82
CA THR A 96 10.28 2.26 8.20
C THR A 96 10.83 1.17 7.29
N THR A 97 10.20 0.00 7.35
CA THR A 97 10.43 -1.13 6.46
C THR A 97 9.11 -1.71 6.02
N VAL A 98 9.11 -2.49 4.94
CA VAL A 98 7.90 -3.20 4.52
C VAL A 98 7.49 -4.24 5.57
N HIS A 99 6.25 -4.14 6.09
CA HIS A 99 5.67 -5.14 6.96
C HIS A 99 5.04 -6.29 6.18
N ARG A 100 5.19 -7.50 6.71
CA ARG A 100 4.56 -8.72 6.21
C ARG A 100 3.98 -9.45 7.41
N LYS A 101 2.68 -9.76 7.36
CA LYS A 101 2.02 -10.57 8.39
C LYS A 101 2.71 -11.94 8.49
N PRO A 102 2.72 -12.61 9.65
CA PRO A 102 3.30 -13.95 9.80
C PRO A 102 2.74 -15.00 8.83
N THR A 103 1.52 -14.80 8.34
CA THR A 103 0.85 -15.66 7.36
C THR A 103 1.24 -15.37 5.90
N HIS A 104 2.09 -14.37 5.66
CA HIS A 104 2.53 -13.99 4.32
C HIS A 104 3.42 -15.09 3.71
N SER A 105 2.97 -15.67 2.60
CA SER A 105 3.63 -16.85 1.99
C SER A 105 4.59 -16.52 0.85
N ASP A 106 4.76 -15.24 0.49
CA ASP A 106 5.51 -14.81 -0.71
C ASP A 106 5.04 -15.51 -2.01
N ARG A 107 3.77 -15.93 -2.06
CA ARG A 107 3.13 -16.43 -3.27
C ARG A 107 2.57 -15.26 -4.06
N TYR A 108 3.17 -15.01 -5.22
CA TYR A 108 2.75 -13.98 -6.16
C TYR A 108 2.24 -14.65 -7.44
N LEU A 109 1.88 -13.83 -8.43
CA LEU A 109 1.48 -14.32 -9.75
C LEU A 109 2.61 -15.16 -10.37
N HIS A 110 2.42 -16.48 -10.48
CA HIS A 110 3.45 -17.37 -11.04
C HIS A 110 3.76 -17.00 -12.51
N PHE A 111 5.04 -17.09 -12.90
CA PHE A 111 5.48 -16.64 -14.23
C PHE A 111 4.88 -17.44 -15.39
N SER A 112 4.54 -18.72 -15.18
CA SER A 112 3.86 -19.56 -16.20
C SER A 112 2.35 -19.31 -16.30
N SER A 113 1.78 -18.43 -15.48
CA SER A 113 0.35 -18.11 -15.59
C SER A 113 0.02 -17.44 -16.93
N HIS A 114 -1.21 -17.64 -17.40
CA HIS A 114 -1.76 -17.07 -18.64
C HIS A 114 -2.09 -15.58 -18.46
N HIS A 115 -1.08 -14.78 -18.18
CA HIS A 115 -1.17 -13.33 -18.07
C HIS A 115 -0.13 -12.68 -19.00
N PRO A 116 -0.47 -11.50 -19.56
CA PRO A 116 0.48 -10.77 -20.40
C PRO A 116 1.75 -10.44 -19.62
N ILE A 117 2.87 -10.31 -20.36
CA ILE A 117 4.17 -9.92 -19.79
C ILE A 117 4.09 -8.57 -19.07
N SER A 118 3.22 -7.66 -19.51
CA SER A 118 2.99 -6.37 -18.85
C SER A 118 2.47 -6.53 -17.42
N VAL A 119 1.57 -7.48 -17.17
CA VAL A 119 1.03 -7.77 -15.83
C VAL A 119 2.12 -8.36 -14.93
N LYS A 120 2.87 -9.36 -15.44
CA LYS A 120 4.00 -9.96 -14.71
C LYS A 120 5.06 -8.92 -14.36
N ARG A 121 5.36 -8.00 -15.28
CA ARG A 121 6.24 -6.86 -15.03
C ARG A 121 5.64 -5.90 -14.00
N GLY A 122 4.34 -5.65 -14.07
CA GLY A 122 3.59 -4.82 -13.12
C GLY A 122 3.67 -5.34 -11.69
N VAL A 123 3.67 -6.66 -11.48
CA VAL A 123 3.91 -7.27 -10.16
C VAL A 123 5.27 -6.86 -9.60
N VAL A 124 6.35 -7.02 -10.39
CA VAL A 124 7.70 -6.61 -9.97
C VAL A 124 7.75 -5.10 -9.70
N THR A 125 7.18 -4.30 -10.60
CA THR A 125 7.16 -2.84 -10.48
C THR A 125 6.41 -2.39 -9.24
N GLY A 126 5.23 -2.93 -8.94
CA GLY A 126 4.45 -2.59 -7.76
C GLY A 126 5.18 -2.92 -6.45
N MET A 127 5.86 -4.07 -6.39
CA MET A 127 6.66 -4.45 -5.23
C MET A 127 7.85 -3.50 -5.01
N VAL A 128 8.54 -3.12 -6.09
CA VAL A 128 9.65 -2.15 -6.03
C VAL A 128 9.14 -0.76 -5.63
N ASP A 129 8.01 -0.34 -6.17
CA ASP A 129 7.44 0.97 -5.84
C ASP A 129 7.05 1.07 -4.38
N ARG A 130 6.41 0.02 -3.85
CA ARG A 130 6.11 -0.12 -2.42
C ARG A 130 7.39 -0.05 -1.59
N ALA A 131 8.43 -0.81 -1.93
CA ALA A 131 9.70 -0.78 -1.22
C ALA A 131 10.35 0.61 -1.21
N VAL A 132 10.33 1.33 -2.33
CA VAL A 132 10.92 2.67 -2.43
C VAL A 132 10.07 3.74 -1.72
N ILE A 133 8.75 3.57 -1.60
CA ILE A 133 7.89 4.48 -0.82
C ILE A 133 8.09 4.24 0.69
N ILE A 134 8.19 2.98 1.10
CA ILE A 134 8.09 2.59 2.51
C ILE A 134 9.45 2.46 3.19
N CYS A 135 10.47 1.93 2.51
CA CYS A 135 11.73 1.66 3.19
C CYS A 135 12.60 2.91 3.30
N ASP A 136 13.15 3.13 4.48
CA ASP A 136 14.31 4.01 4.61
C ASP A 136 15.50 3.49 3.78
N PRO A 137 16.41 4.36 3.31
CA PRO A 137 17.52 3.99 2.43
C PRO A 137 18.40 2.84 2.95
N GLU A 138 18.53 2.72 4.28
CA GLU A 138 19.31 1.66 4.93
C GLU A 138 18.71 0.26 4.77
N PHE A 139 17.39 0.15 4.56
CA PHE A 139 16.66 -1.12 4.41
C PHE A 139 16.24 -1.41 2.98
N LEU A 140 16.36 -0.45 2.06
CA LEU A 140 15.87 -0.61 0.70
C LEU A 140 16.56 -1.78 -0.02
N ASN A 141 17.89 -1.93 0.12
CA ASN A 141 18.64 -2.98 -0.57
C ASN A 141 18.27 -4.39 -0.10
N SER A 142 18.05 -4.58 1.20
CA SER A 142 17.62 -5.89 1.74
C SER A 142 16.20 -6.22 1.27
N GLU A 143 15.32 -5.22 1.22
CA GLU A 143 13.97 -5.38 0.69
C GLU A 143 13.96 -5.72 -0.81
N LEU A 144 14.78 -5.06 -1.63
CA LEU A 144 14.93 -5.39 -3.04
C LEU A 144 15.47 -6.81 -3.25
N HIS A 145 16.39 -7.26 -2.39
CA HIS A 145 16.89 -8.63 -2.42
C HIS A 145 15.81 -9.66 -2.06
N HIS A 146 14.98 -9.34 -1.05
CA HIS A 146 13.81 -10.17 -0.71
C HIS A 146 12.84 -10.28 -1.88
N ILE A 147 12.48 -9.14 -2.49
CA ILE A 147 11.59 -9.08 -3.67
C ILE A 147 12.15 -9.98 -4.79
N ALA A 148 13.45 -9.87 -5.08
CA ALA A 148 14.06 -10.66 -6.14
C ALA A 148 14.01 -12.16 -5.85
N THR A 149 14.34 -12.55 -4.61
CA THR A 149 14.31 -13.95 -4.16
C THR A 149 12.89 -14.52 -4.20
N ALA A 150 11.91 -13.75 -3.75
CA ALA A 150 10.51 -14.15 -3.74
C ALA A 150 9.99 -14.36 -5.17
N LEU A 151 10.27 -13.44 -6.10
CA LEU A 151 9.84 -13.57 -7.49
C LEU A 151 10.52 -14.74 -8.21
N GLN A 152 11.79 -15.02 -7.91
CA GLN A 152 12.47 -16.21 -8.45
C GLN A 152 11.79 -17.51 -7.99
N LYS A 153 11.36 -17.59 -6.73
CA LYS A 153 10.55 -18.71 -6.22
C LYS A 153 9.19 -18.85 -6.92
N ASN A 154 8.69 -17.77 -7.54
CA ASN A 154 7.45 -17.75 -8.33
C ASN A 154 7.70 -17.95 -9.85
N GLY A 155 8.89 -18.46 -10.22
CA GLY A 155 9.22 -18.85 -11.60
C GLY A 155 9.71 -17.71 -12.50
N TYR A 156 9.96 -16.51 -11.95
CA TYR A 156 10.51 -15.41 -12.73
C TYR A 156 12.00 -15.63 -12.97
N SER A 157 12.46 -15.41 -14.21
CA SER A 157 13.90 -15.49 -14.51
C SER A 157 14.66 -14.33 -13.84
N HIS A 158 15.88 -14.61 -13.39
CA HIS A 158 16.75 -13.62 -12.76
C HIS A 158 16.89 -12.35 -13.62
N ASN A 159 17.17 -12.52 -14.92
CA ASN A 159 17.33 -11.40 -15.84
C ASN A 159 16.05 -10.55 -15.98
N PHE A 160 14.87 -11.17 -15.97
CA PHE A 160 13.61 -10.43 -16.04
C PHE A 160 13.39 -9.57 -14.79
N VAL A 161 13.67 -10.12 -13.61
CA VAL A 161 13.52 -9.42 -12.34
C VAL A 161 14.53 -8.28 -12.23
N THR A 162 15.83 -8.56 -12.39
CA THR A 162 16.88 -7.55 -12.26
C THR A 162 16.72 -6.43 -13.27
N SER A 163 16.45 -6.74 -14.54
CA SER A 163 16.23 -5.69 -15.55
C SER A 163 15.00 -4.82 -15.25
N THR A 164 13.95 -5.40 -14.66
CA THR A 164 12.75 -4.66 -14.29
C THR A 164 12.98 -3.78 -13.07
N ILE A 165 13.67 -4.28 -12.04
CA ILE A 165 14.06 -3.51 -10.86
C ILE A 165 14.95 -2.34 -11.28
N THR A 166 16.03 -2.60 -12.01
CA THR A 166 16.97 -1.57 -12.47
C THR A 166 16.25 -0.50 -13.29
N ARG A 167 15.46 -0.90 -14.29
CA ARG A 167 14.68 0.05 -15.08
C ARG A 167 13.76 0.89 -14.19
N ARG A 168 13.07 0.29 -13.22
CA ARG A 168 12.13 1.03 -12.38
C ARG A 168 12.82 2.05 -11.48
N LEU A 169 13.98 1.71 -10.92
CA LEU A 169 14.79 2.61 -10.09
C LEU A 169 15.36 3.80 -10.89
N HIS A 170 15.58 3.64 -12.20
CA HIS A 170 16.10 4.71 -13.06
C HIS A 170 15.02 5.58 -13.71
N VAL A 171 13.75 5.17 -13.72
CA VAL A 171 12.64 5.94 -14.32
C VAL A 171 12.06 6.89 -13.26
N PRO A 172 12.10 8.22 -13.47
CA PRO A 172 11.46 9.19 -12.58
C PRO A 172 9.97 8.90 -12.43
N ARG A 173 9.44 9.05 -11.20
CA ARG A 173 8.03 8.80 -10.88
C ARG A 173 7.06 9.77 -11.58
N ASP A 174 7.53 10.95 -11.99
CA ASP A 174 6.72 12.05 -12.52
C ASP A 174 6.39 11.99 -14.03
N ARG A 175 6.35 10.80 -14.65
CA ARG A 175 5.77 10.69 -16.00
C ARG A 175 4.24 10.68 -15.93
N LEU A 176 3.64 11.80 -15.51
CA LEU A 176 2.21 12.06 -15.64
C LEU A 176 1.83 12.67 -17.00
N ASN A 177 2.81 12.96 -17.86
CA ASN A 177 2.55 13.46 -19.22
C ASN A 177 3.05 12.45 -20.26
N ASP A 178 2.30 11.36 -20.45
CA ASP A 178 2.22 10.83 -21.81
C ASP A 178 1.35 11.81 -22.58
N GLU A 179 1.96 12.55 -23.51
CA GLU A 179 1.20 13.30 -24.52
C GLU A 179 0.11 12.37 -25.06
N VAL A 180 -1.16 12.81 -24.99
CA VAL A 180 -2.29 12.03 -25.47
C VAL A 180 -2.10 11.85 -26.98
N SER A 181 -1.45 10.74 -27.35
CA SER A 181 -1.28 10.35 -28.74
C SER A 181 -2.67 10.30 -29.37
N SER A 182 -2.85 11.04 -30.48
CA SER A 182 -4.08 11.06 -31.28
C SER A 182 -4.36 9.73 -32.00
N ASN A 183 -3.57 8.69 -31.75
CA ASN A 183 -3.73 7.40 -32.38
C ASN A 183 -5.02 6.71 -31.89
N PRO A 184 -5.81 6.12 -32.81
CA PRO A 184 -6.98 5.35 -32.43
C PRO A 184 -6.59 4.19 -31.51
N VAL A 185 -7.34 4.03 -30.42
CA VAL A 185 -7.12 2.98 -29.41
C VAL A 185 -7.98 1.77 -29.73
N ILE A 186 -7.38 0.59 -29.72
CA ILE A 186 -8.12 -0.68 -29.80
C ILE A 186 -7.94 -1.43 -28.49
N THR A 187 -9.06 -1.82 -27.87
CA THR A 187 -9.05 -2.71 -26.70
C THR A 187 -9.21 -4.15 -27.15
N ILE A 188 -8.24 -5.00 -26.82
CA ILE A 188 -8.24 -6.41 -27.21
C ILE A 188 -8.27 -7.26 -25.93
N PRO A 189 -9.24 -8.18 -25.77
CA PRO A 189 -9.22 -9.11 -24.65
C PRO A 189 -7.97 -9.98 -24.71
N TYR A 190 -7.34 -10.21 -23.55
CA TYR A 190 -6.15 -11.04 -23.50
C TYR A 190 -6.52 -12.52 -23.70
N TYR A 191 -5.98 -13.11 -24.76
CA TYR A 191 -5.99 -14.55 -25.00
C TYR A 191 -4.56 -14.95 -25.33
N CYS A 192 -4.04 -15.98 -24.67
CA CYS A 192 -2.65 -16.40 -24.87
C CYS A 192 -2.35 -16.65 -26.35
N ASP A 193 -1.22 -16.12 -26.83
CA ASP A 193 -0.72 -16.17 -28.22
C ASP A 193 -1.53 -15.35 -29.25
N LEU A 194 -2.85 -15.36 -29.16
CA LEU A 194 -3.73 -14.59 -30.05
C LEU A 194 -3.71 -13.09 -29.72
N GLY A 195 -3.75 -12.74 -28.44
CA GLY A 195 -3.77 -11.36 -27.96
C GLY A 195 -2.49 -10.63 -28.33
N GLU A 196 -1.33 -11.26 -28.13
CA GLU A 196 -0.03 -10.70 -28.53
C GLU A 196 0.07 -10.53 -30.05
N HIS A 197 -0.46 -11.50 -30.82
CA HIS A 197 -0.49 -11.42 -32.28
C HIS A 197 -1.35 -10.24 -32.76
N LEU A 198 -2.57 -10.10 -32.21
CA LEU A 198 -3.48 -9.01 -32.54
C LEU A 198 -2.93 -7.65 -32.11
N GLN A 199 -2.30 -7.55 -30.94
CA GLN A 199 -1.61 -6.35 -30.49
C GLN A 199 -0.50 -5.93 -31.47
N ARG A 200 0.31 -6.90 -31.93
CA ARG A 200 1.38 -6.64 -32.91
C ARG A 200 0.82 -6.14 -34.24
N LEU A 201 -0.26 -6.76 -34.74
CA LEU A 201 -0.93 -6.32 -35.97
C LEU A 201 -1.51 -4.91 -35.83
N GLY A 202 -2.17 -4.60 -34.71
CA GLY A 202 -2.72 -3.27 -34.46
C GLY A 202 -1.62 -2.20 -34.45
N ARG A 203 -0.49 -2.45 -33.76
CA ARG A 203 0.66 -1.53 -33.74
C ARG A 203 1.28 -1.31 -35.12
N GLN A 204 1.39 -2.37 -35.94
CA GLN A 204 1.85 -2.23 -37.34
C GLN A 204 0.93 -1.37 -38.21
N ARG A 205 -0.35 -1.25 -37.84
CA ARG A 205 -1.36 -0.47 -38.55
C ARG A 205 -1.58 0.92 -37.92
N GLY A 206 -0.72 1.35 -36.99
CA GLY A 206 -0.78 2.67 -36.36
C GLY A 206 -1.78 2.78 -35.20
N TYR A 207 -2.38 1.67 -34.76
CA TYR A 207 -3.24 1.68 -33.58
C TYR A 207 -2.44 1.61 -32.30
N ARG A 208 -2.93 2.31 -31.27
CA ARG A 208 -2.50 2.09 -29.90
C ARG A 208 -3.28 0.90 -29.34
N VAL A 209 -2.56 -0.16 -28.97
CA VAL A 209 -3.11 -1.40 -28.40
C VAL A 209 -2.44 -1.72 -27.07
#